data_AF-A0A6B3G6R1-F1
#
_entry.id   AF-A0A6B3G6R1-F1
#
_cell.length_a   1.000
_cell.length_b   1.000
_cell.length_c   1.000
_cell.angle_alpha   90.00
_cell.angle_beta   90.00
_cell.angle_gamma   90.00
#
_symmetry.space_group_name_H-M   'P 1'
#
loop_
_entity.id
_entity.type
_entity.pdbx_description
1 polymer ?
#
loop_
_entity_poly.entity_id
_entity_poly.type
_entity_poly.pdbx_seq_one_letter_code
_entity_poly.pdbx_strand_id
1 'polypeptide(L)'
;DDRLWSSIRRNVTAFLTEEWRRGALFGRTAEEAFYVRCDRSNNPQESIDLGQVVCEIGVAPVKPAEFVIFRLSQFSDSTSLVDE
;
A
#
# COMPACT_ATOMS: atom_id res chain seq x y z
N ASP A 1 -14.74 0.27 5.01
CA ASP A 1 -14.62 1.23 6.13
C ASP A 1 -13.67 2.34 5.69
N ASP A 2 -14.17 3.56 5.56
CA ASP A 2 -13.37 4.71 5.08
C ASP A 2 -12.21 5.04 6.04
N ARG A 3 -12.33 4.75 7.34
CA ARG A 3 -11.27 4.99 8.33
C ARG A 3 -10.10 4.03 8.11
N LEU A 4 -10.41 2.76 7.83
CA LEU A 4 -9.44 1.71 7.54
C LEU A 4 -8.62 2.06 6.30
N TRP A 5 -9.30 2.38 5.20
CA TRP A 5 -8.66 2.75 3.94
C TRP A 5 -7.81 4.02 4.07
N SER A 6 -8.31 5.02 4.82
CA SER A 6 -7.53 6.22 5.10
C SER A 6 -6.28 5.94 5.93
N SER A 7 -6.35 5.02 6.90
CA SER A 7 -5.20 4.63 7.70
C SER A 7 -4.14 3.91 6.85
N ILE A 8 -4.56 2.96 6.01
CA ILE A 8 -3.70 2.26 5.06
C ILE A 8 -3.00 3.26 4.14
N ARG A 9 -3.78 4.11 3.46
CA ARG A 9 -3.23 5.12 2.53
C ARG A 9 -2.22 6.02 3.23
N ARG A 10 -2.54 6.53 4.42
CA ARG A 10 -1.62 7.37 5.20
C ARG A 10 -0.31 6.66 5.54
N ASN A 11 -0.38 5.43 6.03
CA ASN A 11 0.82 4.68 6.43
C ASN A 11 1.71 4.34 5.22
N VAL A 12 1.11 3.88 4.12
CA VAL A 12 1.85 3.54 2.89
C VAL A 12 2.47 4.80 2.27
N THR A 13 1.73 5.91 2.19
CA THR A 13 2.28 7.19 1.70
C THR A 13 3.45 7.67 2.55
N ALA A 14 3.37 7.56 3.88
CA ALA A 14 4.46 7.95 4.77
C ALA A 14 5.73 7.12 4.52
N PHE A 15 5.58 5.79 4.38
CA PHE A 15 6.69 4.89 4.07
C PHE A 15 7.35 5.22 2.72
N LEU A 16 6.56 5.32 1.65
CA LEU A 16 7.08 5.60 0.31
C LEU A 16 7.71 7.00 0.19
N THR A 17 7.21 7.96 0.96
CA THR A 17 7.82 9.30 1.05
C THR A 17 9.21 9.23 1.66
N GLU A 18 9.40 8.42 2.70
CA GLU A 18 10.70 8.21 3.32
C GLU A 18 11.68 7.50 2.38
N GLU A 19 11.23 6.46 1.67
CA GLU A 19 12.03 5.77 0.65
C GLU A 19 12.40 6.68 -0.53
N TRP A 20 11.49 7.55 -0.96
CA TRP A 20 11.79 8.57 -1.97
C TRP A 20 12.85 9.56 -1.49
N ARG A 21 12.74 10.05 -0.24
CA ARG A 21 13.75 10.94 0.35
C ARG A 21 15.13 10.28 0.50
N ARG A 22 15.16 8.96 0.66
CA ARG A 22 16.38 8.14 0.68
C ARG A 22 16.99 7.90 -0.70
N GLY A 23 16.29 8.29 -1.77
CA GLY A 23 16.71 8.08 -3.16
C GLY A 23 16.43 6.67 -3.68
N ALA A 24 15.58 5.89 -3.01
CA ALA A 24 15.16 4.56 -3.48
C ALA A 24 14.13 4.65 -4.62
N LEU A 25 13.39 5.76 -4.69
CA LEU A 25 12.41 6.03 -5.74
C LEU A 25 12.86 7.19 -6.64
N PHE A 26 12.61 7.07 -7.93
CA PHE A 26 12.91 8.07 -8.95
C PHE A 26 11.74 9.04 -9.11
N GLY A 27 12.02 10.34 -9.09
CA GLY A 27 11.01 11.39 -9.31
C GLY A 27 11.43 12.70 -8.65
N ARG A 28 11.08 13.84 -9.24
CA ARG A 28 11.38 15.16 -8.67
C ARG A 28 10.40 15.54 -7.56
N THR A 29 9.22 14.95 -7.57
CA THR A 29 8.20 15.07 -6.51
C THR A 29 7.74 13.69 -6.07
N ALA A 30 7.11 13.61 -4.89
CA ALA A 30 6.56 12.36 -4.39
C ALA A 30 5.51 11.76 -5.35
N GLU A 31 4.71 12.60 -6.00
CA GLU A 31 3.69 12.20 -6.96
C GLU A 31 4.26 11.65 -8.28
N GLU A 32 5.47 12.07 -8.67
CA GLU A 32 6.21 11.45 -9.78
C GLU A 32 6.81 10.10 -9.35
N ALA A 33 7.15 9.95 -8.06
CA ALA A 33 7.84 8.79 -7.53
C ALA A 33 6.91 7.62 -7.17
N PHE A 34 5.70 7.90 -6.68
CA PHE A 34 4.72 6.88 -6.34
C PHE A 34 3.29 7.42 -6.27
N TYR A 35 2.32 6.51 -6.30
CA TYR A 35 0.93 6.79 -5.94
C TYR A 35 0.36 5.68 -5.05
N VAL A 36 -0.65 6.00 -4.26
CA VAL A 36 -1.37 5.05 -3.40
C VAL A 36 -2.86 5.27 -3.55
N ARG A 37 -3.58 4.22 -3.97
CA ARG A 37 -5.03 4.21 -4.09
C ARG A 37 -5.62 3.12 -3.20
N CYS A 38 -6.45 3.54 -2.25
CA CYS A 38 -7.20 2.65 -1.37
C CYS A 38 -8.46 3.40 -0.97
N ASP A 39 -9.52 3.21 -1.75
CA ASP A 39 -10.79 3.89 -1.64
C ASP A 39 -11.91 3.04 -2.27
N ARG A 40 -13.12 3.60 -2.38
CA ARG A 40 -14.28 2.89 -2.94
C ARG A 40 -14.13 2.52 -4.41
N SER A 41 -13.26 3.20 -5.17
CA SER A 41 -13.04 2.90 -6.59
C SER A 41 -12.34 1.56 -6.80
N ASN A 42 -11.48 1.15 -5.86
CA ASN A 42 -10.79 -0.15 -5.90
C ASN A 42 -11.24 -1.13 -4.80
N ASN A 43 -12.19 -0.74 -3.94
CA ASN A 43 -12.84 -1.59 -2.95
C ASN A 43 -14.37 -1.49 -3.10
N PRO A 44 -14.95 -2.07 -4.18
CA PRO A 44 -16.39 -2.16 -4.33
C PRO A 44 -17.00 -3.10 -3.29
N GLN A 45 -18.33 -3.01 -3.10
CA GLN A 45 -19.04 -3.77 -2.07
C GLN A 45 -18.80 -5.28 -2.19
N GLU A 46 -18.77 -5.84 -3.40
CA GLU A 46 -18.44 -7.26 -3.62
C GLU A 46 -17.08 -7.68 -3.02
N SER A 47 -16.05 -6.83 -3.11
CA SER A 47 -14.72 -7.13 -2.54
C SER A 47 -14.74 -7.03 -1.01
N ILE A 48 -15.48 -6.05 -0.48
CA ILE A 48 -15.65 -5.86 0.96
C ILE A 48 -16.40 -7.04 1.58
N ASP A 49 -17.44 -7.53 0.90
CA ASP A 49 -18.25 -8.67 1.35
C ASP A 49 -17.44 -9.97 1.39
N LEU A 50 -16.41 -10.07 0.55
CA LEU A 50 -15.41 -11.14 0.58
C LEU A 50 -14.33 -10.93 1.67
N GLY A 51 -14.42 -9.86 2.47
CA GLY A 51 -13.44 -9.51 3.49
C GLY A 51 -12.11 -9.04 2.92
N GLN A 52 -12.08 -8.57 1.68
CA GLN A 52 -10.85 -8.14 1.00
C GLN A 52 -10.69 -6.62 1.04
N VAL A 53 -9.44 -6.17 1.16
CA VAL A 53 -9.06 -4.77 0.99
C VAL A 53 -7.94 -4.69 -0.03
N VAL A 54 -8.18 -3.94 -1.10
CA VAL A 54 -7.22 -3.69 -2.18
C VAL A 54 -6.58 -2.32 -1.96
N CYS A 55 -5.26 -2.33 -1.80
CA CYS A 55 -4.41 -1.14 -1.82
C CYS A 55 -3.54 -1.21 -3.07
N GLU A 56 -3.84 -0.35 -4.04
CA GLU A 56 -3.07 -0.25 -5.28
C GLU A 56 -1.96 0.79 -5.10
N ILE A 57 -0.74 0.40 -5.49
CA ILE A 57 0.45 1.22 -5.31
C ILE A 57 1.24 1.18 -6.61
N GLY A 58 1.50 2.34 -7.19
CA GLY A 58 2.52 2.48 -8.22
C GLY A 58 3.78 3.10 -7.64
N VAL A 59 4.94 2.59 -8.04
CA VAL A 59 6.25 3.11 -7.63
C VAL A 59 7.16 3.23 -8.84
N ALA A 60 8.03 4.24 -8.85
CA ALA A 60 9.10 4.41 -9.81
C ALA A 60 10.44 4.05 -9.15
N PRO A 61 10.92 2.80 -9.25
CA PRO A 61 12.18 2.40 -8.63
C PRO A 61 13.39 2.98 -9.37
N VAL A 62 14.47 3.28 -8.64
CA VAL A 62 15.77 3.62 -9.26
C VAL A 62 16.40 2.39 -9.92
N LYS A 63 17.12 2.55 -11.04
CA LYS A 63 17.82 1.43 -11.70
C LYS A 63 19.16 1.12 -11.01
N PRO A 64 19.57 -0.17 -10.91
CA PRO A 64 18.77 -1.37 -11.09
C PRO A 64 18.22 -1.80 -9.73
N ALA A 65 16.96 -1.48 -9.42
CA ALA A 65 16.29 -2.02 -8.26
C ALA A 65 16.13 -3.53 -8.47
N GLU A 66 17.02 -4.30 -7.84
CA GLU A 66 17.06 -5.74 -8.05
C GLU A 66 15.81 -6.42 -7.45
N PHE A 67 15.20 -5.88 -6.39
CA PHE A 67 13.91 -6.36 -5.88
C PHE A 67 13.11 -5.26 -5.18
N VAL A 68 11.79 -5.20 -5.44
CA VAL A 68 10.83 -4.42 -4.65
C VAL A 68 9.75 -5.38 -4.16
N ILE A 69 9.75 -5.70 -2.86
CA ILE A 69 8.77 -6.59 -2.24
C ILE A 69 7.88 -5.78 -1.30
N PHE A 70 6.64 -5.54 -1.69
CA PHE A 70 5.61 -5.01 -0.79
C PHE A 70 4.75 -6.17 -0.28
N ARG A 71 4.79 -6.41 1.03
CA ARG A 71 3.88 -7.35 1.70
C ARG A 71 3.01 -6.58 2.67
N LEU A 72 1.76 -6.40 2.30
CA LEU A 72 0.74 -5.75 3.12
C LEU A 72 -0.22 -6.83 3.61
N SER A 73 -0.22 -7.08 4.92
CA SER A 73 -1.16 -7.99 5.57
C SER A 73 -1.98 -7.20 6.57
N GLN A 74 -3.30 -7.23 6.43
CA GLN A 74 -4.24 -6.68 7.41
C GLN A 74 -4.97 -7.85 8.05
N PHE A 75 -4.59 -8.18 9.28
CA PHE A 75 -5.29 -9.17 10.09
C PHE A 75 -6.45 -8.47 10.79
N SER A 76 -7.68 -8.87 10.46
CA SER A 76 -8.84 -8.62 11.32
C SER A 76 -8.72 -9.59 12.49
N ASP A 77 -8.60 -9.06 13.71
CA ASP A 77 -8.47 -9.88 14.91
C ASP A 77 -9.81 -10.59 15.21
N SER A 78 -10.01 -11.72 14.55
CA SER A 78 -10.86 -12.85 14.96
C SER A 78 -10.62 -14.04 14.03
N THR A 79 -9.40 -14.56 14.01
CA THR A 79 -9.07 -16.00 13.85
C THR A 79 -7.57 -16.12 14.03
N SER A 80 -7.17 -16.70 15.16
CA SER A 80 -5.80 -17.14 15.42
C SER A 80 -5.30 -17.96 14.23
N LEU A 81 -4.25 -17.49 13.56
CA LEU A 81 -3.46 -18.35 12.71
C LEU A 81 -2.22 -18.72 13.52
N VAL A 82 -2.27 -19.94 14.07
CA VAL A 82 -1.10 -20.68 14.50
C VAL A 82 -0.41 -21.12 13.21
N ASP A 83 0.73 -20.52 12.90
CA ASP A 83 1.65 -21.10 11.91
C ASP A 83 2.43 -22.23 12.61
N GLU A 84 2.25 -23.47 12.13
CA GLU A 84 3.22 -24.56 12.29
C GLU A 84 4.18 -24.57 11.09
#